data_AF-A0A699R9S1-F1
#
_entry.id   AF-A0A699R9S1-F1
#
_cell.length_a   1.000
_cell.length_b   1.000
_cell.length_c   1.000
_cell.angle_alpha   90.00
_cell.angle_beta   90.00
_cell.angle_gamma   90.00
#
_symmetry.space_group_name_H-M   'P 1'
#
loop_
_entity.id
_entity.type
_entity.pdbx_description
1 polymer ?
#
loop_
_entity_poly.entity_id
_entity_poly.type
_entity_poly.pdbx_seq_one_letter_code
_entity_poly.pdbx_strand_id
1 'polypeptide(L)'
;MPNNVKTYDGTGDPEDHVKVFQAAAQVERWAMPTWCHKFNSTLIGAARVWFDELPLESIDGYKDLRAAFLAYFMQQKKYVKDPVEIHNIKQRDGETIEDFMERFKIETGRMKGAPECMRISIFMHGVNNPELTKRLNEHVPKTMEEMMITTTAFIRGEAAAASKKKGHVSWKPQDQSKRHSSDKRSDFRDHSREGRRPNRFTPLTRMPKEILATDAGRKA
;
A
#
# COMPACT_ATOMS: atom_id res chain seq x y z
N MET A 1 29.41 12.40 37.78
CA MET A 1 28.64 11.14 37.75
C MET A 1 29.62 10.00 37.95
N PRO A 2 29.23 8.90 38.60
CA PRO A 2 30.04 7.69 38.64
C PRO A 2 30.30 7.16 37.22
N ASN A 3 31.49 6.63 36.97
CA ASN A 3 31.95 6.26 35.62
C ASN A 3 31.11 5.16 34.94
N ASN A 4 30.38 4.36 35.73
CA ASN A 4 29.49 3.31 35.22
C ASN A 4 28.14 3.86 34.72
N VAL A 5 27.76 5.08 35.10
CA VAL A 5 26.53 5.72 34.62
C VAL A 5 26.83 6.46 33.32
N LYS A 6 26.41 5.87 32.20
CA LYS A 6 26.52 6.48 30.87
C LYS A 6 25.40 7.49 30.63
N THR A 7 25.56 8.31 29.61
CA THR A 7 24.50 9.19 29.13
C THR A 7 23.46 8.40 28.31
N TYR A 8 22.22 8.87 28.31
CA TYR A 8 21.10 8.26 27.60
C TYR A 8 20.53 9.25 26.59
N ASP A 9 20.54 8.88 25.31
CA ASP A 9 20.10 9.73 24.19
C ASP A 9 18.67 9.45 23.72
N GLY A 10 18.04 8.39 24.23
CA GLY A 10 16.71 7.91 23.81
C GLY A 10 16.73 6.60 23.03
N THR A 11 17.90 6.06 22.65
CA THR A 11 18.01 4.88 21.77
C THR A 11 18.35 3.57 22.50
N GLY A 12 19.02 3.66 23.65
CA GLY A 12 19.40 2.51 24.47
C GLY A 12 18.23 1.90 25.25
N ASP A 13 18.49 0.83 26.00
CA ASP A 13 17.47 0.22 26.86
C ASP A 13 17.17 1.13 28.08
N PRO A 14 15.94 1.67 28.21
CA PRO A 14 15.60 2.57 29.30
C PRO A 14 15.57 1.87 30.67
N GLU A 15 15.27 0.56 30.74
CA GLU A 15 15.29 -0.16 32.01
C GLU A 15 16.72 -0.39 32.51
N ASP A 16 17.64 -0.71 31.59
CA ASP A 16 19.05 -0.88 31.93
C ASP A 16 19.65 0.44 32.45
N HIS A 17 19.38 1.55 31.76
CA HIS A 17 19.81 2.89 32.19
C HIS A 17 19.33 3.22 33.60
N VAL A 18 18.05 2.96 33.90
CA VAL A 18 17.48 3.15 35.24
C VAL A 18 18.18 2.26 36.27
N LYS A 19 18.40 0.97 35.99
CA LYS A 19 19.05 0.04 36.93
C LYS A 19 20.48 0.47 37.26
N VAL A 20 21.26 0.83 36.24
CA VAL A 20 22.64 1.30 36.40
C VAL A 20 22.69 2.60 37.20
N PHE A 21 21.80 3.55 36.90
CA PHE A 21 21.70 4.80 37.65
C PHE A 21 21.34 4.56 39.12
N GLN A 22 20.34 3.71 39.40
CA GLN A 22 19.90 3.41 40.77
C GLN A 22 21.01 2.75 41.58
N ALA A 23 21.73 1.79 41.00
CA ALA A 23 22.87 1.15 41.66
C ALA A 23 23.95 2.17 42.03
N ALA A 24 24.27 3.09 41.11
CA ALA A 24 25.24 4.15 41.34
C ALA A 24 24.77 5.12 42.44
N ALA A 25 23.51 5.55 42.40
CA ALA A 25 22.95 6.46 43.39
C ALA A 25 22.90 5.85 44.80
N GLN A 26 22.70 4.53 44.91
CA GLN A 26 22.76 3.79 46.17
C GLN A 26 24.19 3.72 46.73
N VAL A 27 25.18 3.39 45.89
CA VAL A 27 26.60 3.35 46.30
C VAL A 27 27.08 4.71 46.79
N GLU A 28 26.71 5.77 46.06
CA GLU A 28 27.06 7.15 46.39
C GLU A 28 26.20 7.77 47.51
N ARG A 29 25.15 7.05 47.97
CA ARG A 29 24.24 7.47 49.04
C ARG A 29 23.62 8.86 48.83
N TRP A 30 23.21 9.17 47.61
CA TRP A 30 22.56 10.45 47.32
C TRP A 30 21.20 10.57 48.01
N ALA A 31 20.85 11.78 48.46
CA ALA A 31 19.53 12.09 49.00
C ALA A 31 18.45 12.18 47.91
N MET A 32 17.19 11.93 48.25
CA MET A 32 16.09 11.77 47.27
C MET A 32 15.90 12.95 46.28
N PRO A 33 16.10 14.24 46.64
CA PRO A 33 16.06 15.33 45.66
C PRO A 33 17.25 15.32 44.67
N THR A 34 18.41 14.84 45.13
CA THR A 34 19.63 14.77 44.32
C THR A 34 19.47 13.78 43.16
N TRP A 35 18.68 12.71 43.34
CA TRP A 35 18.47 11.70 42.31
C TRP A 35 17.84 12.28 41.04
N CYS A 36 16.84 13.16 41.15
CA CYS A 36 16.23 13.79 39.98
C CYS A 36 17.23 14.63 39.19
N HIS A 37 17.98 15.49 39.88
CA HIS A 37 18.99 16.34 39.23
C HIS A 37 20.10 15.53 38.57
N LYS A 38 20.58 14.48 39.26
CA LYS A 38 21.60 13.60 38.72
C LYS A 38 21.08 12.78 37.54
N PHE A 39 19.85 12.28 37.60
CA PHE A 39 19.23 11.55 36.49
C PHE A 39 19.10 12.45 35.26
N ASN A 40 18.58 13.67 35.41
CA ASN A 40 18.51 14.65 34.32
C ASN A 40 19.89 14.92 33.69
N SER A 41 20.96 14.99 34.50
CA SER A 41 22.32 15.20 33.97
C SER A 41 22.85 14.05 33.09
N THR A 42 22.20 12.88 33.13
CA THR A 42 22.53 11.75 32.23
C THR A 42 21.78 11.82 30.90
N LEU A 43 20.73 12.63 30.79
CA LEU A 43 19.90 12.71 29.60
C LEU A 43 20.53 13.64 28.58
N ILE A 44 20.67 13.17 27.34
CA ILE A 44 21.17 13.93 26.19
C ILE A 44 20.20 13.75 25.01
N GLY A 45 20.39 14.53 23.95
CA GLY A 45 19.63 14.37 22.70
C GLY A 45 18.11 14.36 22.91
N ALA A 46 17.43 13.38 22.31
CA ALA A 46 15.96 13.26 22.38
C ALA A 46 15.46 13.02 23.82
N ALA A 47 16.24 12.33 24.66
CA ALA A 47 15.90 12.15 26.06
C ALA A 47 15.93 13.46 26.86
N ARG A 48 16.83 14.38 26.51
CA ARG A 48 16.86 15.70 27.14
C ARG A 48 15.66 16.55 26.71
N VAL A 49 15.35 16.57 25.42
CA VAL A 49 14.18 17.28 24.89
C VAL A 49 12.89 16.80 25.56
N TRP A 50 12.70 15.48 25.68
CA TRP A 50 11.56 14.91 26.40
C TRP A 50 11.44 15.42 27.84
N PHE A 51 12.55 15.49 28.58
CA PHE A 51 12.54 15.95 29.96
C PHE A 51 12.15 17.43 30.05
N ASP A 52 12.67 18.25 29.15
CA ASP A 52 12.39 19.69 29.12
C ASP A 52 10.93 20.01 28.69
N GLU A 53 10.25 19.08 28.00
CA GLU A 53 8.84 19.16 27.60
C GLU A 53 7.83 18.65 28.65
N LEU A 54 8.31 18.11 29.78
CA LEU A 54 7.42 17.66 30.85
C LEU A 54 6.61 18.84 31.42
N PRO A 55 5.30 18.65 31.70
CA PRO A 55 4.50 19.71 32.30
C PRO A 55 5.10 20.18 33.63
N LEU A 56 5.00 21.47 33.91
CA LEU A 56 5.38 22.03 35.20
C LEU A 56 4.64 21.28 36.32
N GLU A 57 5.36 21.01 37.42
CA GLU A 57 4.82 20.31 38.60
C GLU A 57 4.30 18.88 38.32
N SER A 58 4.65 18.26 37.19
CA SER A 58 4.26 16.88 36.90
C SER A 58 5.10 15.81 37.59
N ILE A 59 6.25 16.19 38.16
CA ILE A 59 7.22 15.29 38.78
C ILE A 59 7.50 15.76 40.21
N ASP A 60 6.92 15.07 41.20
CA ASP A 60 7.13 15.36 42.63
C ASP A 60 8.40 14.68 43.18
N GLY A 61 8.93 13.68 42.48
CA GLY A 61 10.16 13.02 42.87
C GLY A 61 10.69 12.00 41.86
N TYR A 62 11.78 11.33 42.24
CA TYR A 62 12.47 10.39 41.35
C TYR A 62 11.58 9.20 40.95
N LYS A 63 10.65 8.79 41.82
CA LYS A 63 9.70 7.73 41.50
C LYS A 63 8.80 8.11 40.32
N ASP A 64 8.29 9.33 40.30
CA ASP A 64 7.42 9.82 39.22
C ASP A 64 8.24 10.07 37.96
N LEU A 65 9.46 10.61 38.10
CA LEU A 65 10.39 10.76 36.98
C LEU A 65 10.70 9.43 36.31
N ARG A 66 11.02 8.40 37.10
CA ARG A 66 11.26 7.04 36.59
C ARG A 66 10.03 6.51 35.88
N ALA A 67 8.84 6.67 36.46
CA ALA A 67 7.60 6.18 35.88
C ALA A 67 7.32 6.86 34.53
N ALA A 68 7.43 8.18 34.47
CA ALA A 68 7.25 8.96 33.24
C ALA A 68 8.29 8.60 32.17
N PHE A 69 9.57 8.48 32.56
CA PHE A 69 10.67 8.08 31.67
C PHE A 69 10.43 6.71 31.05
N LEU A 70 10.14 5.69 31.88
CA LEU A 70 9.88 4.34 31.40
C LEU A 70 8.61 4.32 30.55
N ALA A 71 7.54 5.02 30.95
CA ALA A 71 6.32 5.10 30.16
C ALA A 71 6.59 5.67 28.76
N TYR A 72 7.42 6.71 28.63
CA TYR A 72 7.73 7.34 27.35
C TYR A 72 8.64 6.45 26.48
N PHE A 73 9.81 6.08 26.99
CA PHE A 73 10.83 5.37 26.20
C PHE A 73 10.54 3.89 25.99
N MET A 74 9.84 3.22 26.91
CA MET A 74 9.38 1.84 26.66
C MET A 74 8.22 1.80 25.66
N GLN A 75 7.41 2.85 25.56
CA GLN A 75 6.42 2.97 24.49
C GLN A 75 7.08 3.18 23.13
N GLN A 76 8.12 4.02 23.03
CA GLN A 76 8.91 4.16 21.80
C GLN A 76 9.48 2.82 21.29
N LYS A 77 9.97 1.95 22.20
CA LYS A 77 10.41 0.57 21.86
C LYS A 77 9.29 -0.31 21.30
N LYS A 78 8.01 -0.04 21.61
CA LYS A 78 6.86 -0.76 21.03
C LYS A 78 6.47 -0.24 19.65
N TYR A 79 6.99 0.90 19.22
CA TYR A 79 6.59 1.60 18.00
C TYR A 79 7.63 1.55 16.87
N VAL A 80 8.81 1.00 17.12
CA VAL A 80 9.78 0.70 16.08
C VAL A 80 9.86 -0.81 15.96
N LYS A 81 9.25 -1.37 14.91
CA LYS A 81 9.47 -2.78 14.54
C LYS A 81 10.97 -3.01 14.34
N ASP A 82 11.46 -4.17 14.76
CA ASP A 82 12.85 -4.56 14.49
C ASP A 82 13.11 -4.56 12.97
N PRO A 83 14.32 -4.19 12.48
CA PRO A 83 14.61 -4.18 11.05
C PRO A 83 14.30 -5.50 10.33
N VAL A 84 14.48 -6.65 10.99
CA VAL A 84 14.14 -7.98 10.45
C VAL A 84 12.62 -8.09 10.27
N GLU A 85 11.84 -7.63 11.25
CA GLU A 85 10.39 -7.62 11.17
C GLU A 85 9.89 -6.69 10.06
N ILE A 86 10.51 -5.53 9.87
CA ILE A 86 10.20 -4.60 8.77
C ILE A 86 10.50 -5.25 7.42
N HIS A 87 11.66 -5.88 7.27
CA HIS A 87 12.03 -6.57 6.04
C HIS A 87 11.06 -7.71 5.69
N ASN A 88 10.41 -8.32 6.67
CA ASN A 88 9.45 -9.40 6.46
C ASN A 88 8.02 -8.91 6.12
N ILE A 89 7.78 -7.59 6.09
CA ILE A 89 6.53 -6.99 5.60
C ILE A 89 6.54 -7.03 4.07
N LYS A 90 6.32 -8.22 3.50
CA LYS A 90 6.19 -8.44 2.06
C LYS A 90 4.92 -9.23 1.77
N GLN A 91 4.37 -9.03 0.57
CA GLN A 91 3.29 -9.84 0.03
C GLN A 91 3.77 -11.28 -0.07
N ARG A 92 3.01 -12.20 0.53
CA ARG A 92 3.33 -13.63 0.57
C ARG A 92 2.94 -14.28 -0.76
N ASP A 93 3.52 -15.44 -1.05
CA ASP A 93 3.16 -16.22 -2.22
C ASP A 93 1.68 -16.63 -2.15
N GLY A 94 0.93 -16.32 -3.22
CA GLY A 94 -0.51 -16.59 -3.31
C GLY A 94 -1.42 -15.63 -2.52
N GLU A 95 -0.85 -14.66 -1.78
CA GLU A 95 -1.64 -13.63 -1.10
C GLU A 95 -2.16 -12.59 -2.10
N THR A 96 -3.44 -12.24 -2.01
CA THR A 96 -3.99 -11.17 -2.87
C THR A 96 -3.47 -9.81 -2.43
N ILE A 97 -3.51 -8.82 -3.33
CA ILE A 97 -3.11 -7.44 -2.99
C ILE A 97 -4.03 -6.87 -1.90
N GLU A 98 -5.30 -7.27 -1.89
CA GLU A 98 -6.29 -6.85 -0.89
C GLU A 98 -5.94 -7.39 0.50
N ASP A 99 -5.66 -8.69 0.60
CA ASP A 99 -5.25 -9.33 1.86
C ASP A 99 -3.94 -8.75 2.37
N PHE A 100 -2.96 -8.55 1.47
CA PHE A 100 -1.69 -7.92 1.83
C PHE A 100 -1.90 -6.51 2.35
N MET A 101 -2.76 -5.71 1.71
CA MET A 101 -3.05 -4.34 2.12
C MET A 101 -3.73 -4.27 3.49
N GLU A 102 -4.64 -5.20 3.80
CA GLU A 102 -5.23 -5.30 5.14
C GLU A 102 -4.19 -5.68 6.20
N ARG A 103 -3.38 -6.71 5.93
CA ARG A 103 -2.29 -7.12 6.83
C ARG A 103 -1.28 -6.02 7.03
N PHE A 104 -0.91 -5.30 5.97
CA PHE A 104 0.01 -4.18 5.99
C PHE A 104 -0.46 -3.06 6.94
N LYS A 105 -1.76 -2.72 6.94
CA LYS A 105 -2.32 -1.74 7.88
C LYS A 105 -2.14 -2.16 9.33
N ILE A 106 -2.36 -3.44 9.63
CA ILE A 106 -2.22 -3.98 10.99
C ILE A 106 -0.73 -3.99 11.40
N GLU A 107 0.13 -4.44 10.50
CA GLU A 107 1.57 -4.56 10.72
C GLU A 107 2.26 -3.20 10.86
N THR A 108 1.83 -2.18 10.11
CA THR A 108 2.39 -0.82 10.20
C THR A 108 1.65 0.10 11.16
N GLY A 109 0.42 -0.21 11.54
CA GLY A 109 -0.32 0.53 12.58
C GLY A 109 0.33 0.44 13.96
N ARG A 110 1.17 -0.59 14.18
CA ARG A 110 2.03 -0.72 15.36
C ARG A 110 3.25 0.21 15.31
N MET A 111 3.56 0.83 14.18
CA MET A 111 4.72 1.72 14.02
C MET A 111 4.38 3.20 14.32
N LYS A 112 3.89 3.51 15.53
CA LYS A 112 3.47 4.90 15.84
C LYS A 112 4.67 5.87 15.79
N GLY A 113 4.50 7.00 15.10
CA GLY A 113 5.57 7.99 14.91
C GLY A 113 6.48 7.73 13.70
N ALA A 114 6.34 6.59 13.01
CA ALA A 114 7.06 6.37 11.76
C ALA A 114 6.59 7.37 10.69
N PRO A 115 7.51 8.08 10.00
CA PRO A 115 7.18 8.95 8.88
C PRO A 115 6.36 8.22 7.82
N GLU A 116 5.41 8.90 7.18
CA GLU A 116 4.58 8.29 6.13
C GLU A 116 5.43 7.77 4.97
N CYS A 117 6.48 8.51 4.57
CA CYS A 117 7.40 8.08 3.51
C CYS A 117 8.07 6.73 3.79
N MET A 118 8.37 6.43 5.06
CA MET A 118 8.91 5.13 5.45
C MET A 118 7.86 4.03 5.25
N ARG A 119 6.63 4.24 5.74
CA ARG A 119 5.54 3.27 5.57
C ARG A 119 5.23 3.04 4.09
N ILE A 120 5.17 4.10 3.29
CA ILE A 120 4.97 4.03 1.84
C ILE A 120 6.10 3.24 1.17
N SER A 121 7.36 3.50 1.54
CA SER A 121 8.52 2.75 1.03
C SER A 121 8.43 1.27 1.38
N ILE A 122 8.09 0.91 2.62
CA ILE A 122 7.89 -0.50 3.03
C ILE A 122 6.79 -1.14 2.18
N PHE A 123 5.67 -0.45 1.94
CA PHE A 123 4.61 -0.98 1.08
C PHE A 123 5.09 -1.23 -0.35
N MET A 124 5.72 -0.22 -0.97
CA MET A 124 6.21 -0.30 -2.35
C MET A 124 7.25 -1.40 -2.55
N HIS A 125 8.11 -1.65 -1.56
CA HIS A 125 9.06 -2.76 -1.58
C HIS A 125 8.43 -4.11 -1.21
N GLY A 126 7.31 -4.10 -0.49
CA GLY A 126 6.60 -5.29 -0.04
C GLY A 126 5.67 -5.89 -1.09
N VAL A 127 5.13 -5.09 -2.00
CA VAL A 127 4.22 -5.56 -3.07
C VAL A 127 4.98 -6.41 -4.10
N ASN A 128 4.40 -7.56 -4.47
CA ASN A 128 4.94 -8.48 -5.48
C ASN A 128 4.14 -8.44 -6.80
N ASN A 129 3.41 -7.34 -7.06
CA ASN A 129 2.70 -7.12 -8.32
C ASN A 129 3.42 -6.05 -9.16
N PRO A 130 4.04 -6.42 -10.30
CA PRO A 130 4.86 -5.49 -11.07
C PRO A 130 4.08 -4.32 -11.66
N GLU A 131 2.80 -4.51 -12.01
CA GLU A 131 1.97 -3.44 -12.59
C GLU A 131 1.58 -2.42 -11.52
N LEU A 132 1.21 -2.88 -10.32
CA LEU A 132 0.96 -2.00 -9.18
C LEU A 132 2.24 -1.26 -8.78
N THR A 133 3.38 -1.96 -8.71
CA THR A 133 4.68 -1.34 -8.42
C THR A 133 5.01 -0.25 -9.44
N LYS A 134 4.81 -0.51 -10.74
CA LYS A 134 4.99 0.49 -11.80
C LYS A 134 4.10 1.71 -11.58
N ARG A 135 2.79 1.50 -11.36
CA ARG A 135 1.82 2.58 -11.14
C ARG A 135 2.16 3.45 -9.92
N LEU A 136 2.62 2.85 -8.83
CA LEU A 136 3.05 3.56 -7.63
C LEU A 136 4.37 4.33 -7.84
N ASN A 137 5.23 3.89 -8.77
CA ASN A 137 6.45 4.63 -9.11
C ASN A 137 6.20 5.79 -10.08
N GLU A 138 5.20 5.68 -10.97
CA GLU A 138 4.77 6.78 -11.86
C GLU A 138 4.21 7.96 -11.06
N HIS A 139 3.47 7.65 -10.00
CA HIS A 139 2.92 8.62 -9.07
C HIS A 139 3.19 8.20 -7.62
N VAL A 140 4.40 8.51 -7.14
CA VAL A 140 4.82 8.18 -5.77
C VAL A 140 3.86 8.84 -4.76
N PRO A 141 3.13 8.05 -3.97
CA PRO A 141 2.23 8.59 -2.96
C PRO A 141 3.02 9.39 -1.91
N LYS A 142 2.43 10.49 -1.44
CA LYS A 142 3.00 11.30 -0.36
C LYS A 142 2.41 10.94 1.00
N THR A 143 1.18 10.44 1.00
CA THR A 143 0.47 10.03 2.21
C THR A 143 0.04 8.58 2.14
N MET A 144 -0.22 7.98 3.31
CA MET A 144 -0.79 6.63 3.38
C MET A 144 -2.16 6.56 2.69
N GLU A 145 -2.95 7.62 2.76
CA GLU A 145 -4.27 7.70 2.14
C GLU A 145 -4.19 7.63 0.60
N GLU A 146 -3.28 8.39 -0.01
CA GLU A 146 -3.05 8.36 -1.47
C GLU A 146 -2.64 6.96 -1.95
N MET A 147 -1.75 6.29 -1.20
CA MET A 147 -1.30 4.93 -1.51
C MET A 147 -2.47 3.93 -1.45
N MET A 148 -3.32 4.06 -0.43
CA MET A 148 -4.51 3.24 -0.23
C MET A 148 -5.55 3.43 -1.35
N ILE A 149 -5.82 4.68 -1.73
CA ILE A 149 -6.73 5.01 -2.85
C ILE A 149 -6.21 4.43 -4.17
N THR A 150 -4.91 4.61 -4.44
CA THR A 150 -4.30 4.10 -5.67
C THR A 150 -4.38 2.57 -5.76
N THR A 151 -4.08 1.89 -4.64
CA THR A 151 -4.12 0.42 -4.55
C THR A 151 -5.55 -0.12 -4.69
N THR A 152 -6.53 0.46 -4.01
CA THR A 152 -7.94 0.06 -4.13
C THR A 152 -8.49 0.29 -5.54
N ALA A 153 -8.13 1.40 -6.19
CA ALA A 153 -8.49 1.66 -7.58
C ALA A 153 -7.87 0.62 -8.54
N PHE A 154 -6.64 0.16 -8.26
CA PHE A 154 -5.99 -0.91 -9.01
C PHE A 154 -6.73 -2.24 -8.87
N ILE A 155 -7.02 -2.67 -7.63
CA ILE A 155 -7.77 -3.91 -7.33
C ILE A 155 -9.11 -3.92 -8.08
N ARG A 156 -9.86 -2.81 -8.03
CA ARG A 156 -11.14 -2.67 -8.74
C ARG A 156 -10.98 -2.79 -10.26
N GLY A 157 -9.92 -2.22 -10.82
CA GLY A 157 -9.60 -2.29 -12.25
C GLY A 157 -9.33 -3.73 -12.70
N GLU A 158 -8.52 -4.46 -11.94
CA GLU A 158 -8.19 -5.87 -12.21
C GLU A 158 -9.44 -6.77 -12.17
N ALA A 159 -10.31 -6.60 -11.17
CA ALA A 159 -11.56 -7.35 -11.06
C ALA A 159 -12.50 -7.13 -12.27
N ALA A 160 -12.58 -5.89 -12.76
CA ALA A 160 -13.36 -5.56 -13.95
C ALA A 160 -12.76 -6.17 -15.23
N ALA A 161 -11.43 -6.17 -15.37
CA ALA A 161 -10.73 -6.77 -16.51
C ALA A 161 -10.89 -8.30 -16.54
N ALA A 162 -10.78 -8.96 -15.38
CA ALA A 162 -10.99 -10.41 -15.25
C ALA A 162 -12.42 -10.83 -15.65
N SER A 163 -13.42 -10.03 -15.27
CA SER A 163 -14.83 -10.27 -15.62
C SER A 163 -15.09 -10.20 -17.13
N LYS A 164 -14.45 -9.24 -17.83
CA LYS A 164 -14.54 -9.12 -19.30
C LYS A 164 -13.91 -10.30 -20.03
N LYS A 165 -12.78 -10.83 -19.53
CA LYS A 165 -12.11 -12.00 -20.12
C LYS A 165 -12.98 -13.26 -20.03
N LYS A 166 -13.70 -13.49 -18.94
CA LYS A 166 -14.61 -14.64 -18.79
C LYS A 166 -15.81 -14.59 -19.76
N GLY A 167 -16.30 -13.40 -20.10
CA GLY A 167 -17.42 -13.24 -21.04
C GLY A 167 -17.08 -13.54 -22.51
N HIS A 168 -15.79 -13.54 -22.90
CA HIS A 168 -15.37 -13.70 -24.30
C HIS A 168 -15.01 -15.16 -24.69
N VAL A 169 -14.93 -16.11 -23.75
CA VAL A 169 -14.43 -17.48 -24.04
C VAL A 169 -15.49 -18.41 -24.64
N SER A 170 -16.75 -17.97 -24.77
CA SER A 170 -17.86 -18.84 -25.21
C SER A 170 -18.24 -18.68 -26.70
N TRP A 171 -17.32 -18.72 -27.65
CA TRP A 171 -17.66 -19.03 -29.06
C TRP A 171 -16.51 -19.78 -29.73
N LYS A 172 -16.60 -21.12 -29.77
CA LYS A 172 -15.82 -21.95 -30.69
C LYS A 172 -16.70 -22.26 -31.92
N PRO A 173 -16.32 -21.87 -33.15
CA PRO A 173 -16.90 -22.45 -34.35
C PRO A 173 -16.32 -23.86 -34.52
N GLN A 174 -17.21 -24.84 -34.60
CA GLN A 174 -16.87 -26.24 -34.83
C GLN A 174 -16.39 -26.42 -36.28
N ASP A 175 -15.14 -26.86 -36.41
CA ASP A 175 -14.47 -27.22 -37.66
C ASP A 175 -15.21 -28.38 -38.35
N GLN A 176 -15.69 -28.16 -39.58
CA GLN A 176 -16.10 -29.24 -40.48
C GLN A 176 -15.26 -29.17 -41.75
N SER A 177 -14.32 -30.10 -41.80
CA SER A 177 -13.45 -30.41 -42.92
C SER A 177 -14.17 -31.12 -44.07
N LYS A 178 -13.69 -30.84 -45.30
CA LYS A 178 -13.67 -31.67 -46.53
C LYS A 178 -14.96 -31.85 -47.35
N ARG A 179 -14.88 -31.43 -48.62
CA ARG A 179 -14.90 -32.33 -49.81
C ARG A 179 -14.39 -31.61 -51.08
N HIS A 180 -13.50 -32.30 -51.79
CA HIS A 180 -12.91 -31.95 -53.09
C HIS A 180 -13.93 -32.03 -54.24
N SER A 181 -13.75 -31.23 -55.30
CA SER A 181 -13.67 -31.74 -56.68
C SER A 181 -13.24 -30.65 -57.67
N SER A 182 -12.47 -31.06 -58.65
CA SER A 182 -11.71 -30.31 -59.65
C SER A 182 -12.48 -29.94 -60.92
N ASP A 183 -11.92 -28.93 -61.62
CA ASP A 183 -11.81 -28.81 -63.08
C ASP A 183 -13.07 -28.51 -63.93
N LYS A 184 -13.11 -27.32 -64.57
CA LYS A 184 -13.05 -27.13 -66.04
C LYS A 184 -13.39 -25.70 -66.49
N ARG A 185 -12.76 -25.35 -67.61
CA ARG A 185 -12.70 -24.05 -68.31
C ARG A 185 -13.43 -24.19 -69.65
N SER A 186 -14.33 -23.26 -70.01
CA SER A 186 -14.59 -22.81 -71.41
C SER A 186 -15.76 -21.80 -71.52
N ASP A 187 -15.40 -20.54 -71.75
CA ASP A 187 -15.67 -19.68 -72.92
C ASP A 187 -17.05 -19.56 -73.63
N PHE A 188 -17.29 -18.32 -74.10
CA PHE A 188 -18.24 -17.75 -75.11
C PHE A 188 -19.61 -17.12 -74.72
N ARG A 189 -19.66 -15.78 -74.92
CA ARG A 189 -20.68 -14.90 -75.59
C ARG A 189 -22.12 -14.88 -75.02
N ASP A 190 -22.89 -13.78 -74.94
CA ASP A 190 -22.93 -12.48 -75.62
C ASP A 190 -23.87 -11.48 -74.90
N HIS A 191 -23.67 -10.18 -75.17
CA HIS A 191 -24.52 -8.98 -75.04
C HIS A 191 -25.71 -8.88 -74.04
N SER A 192 -25.68 -7.91 -73.11
CA SER A 192 -26.22 -6.54 -73.32
C SER A 192 -26.40 -5.72 -72.03
N ARG A 193 -25.89 -4.48 -72.10
CA ARG A 193 -26.39 -3.20 -71.56
C ARG A 193 -26.61 -2.94 -70.05
N GLU A 194 -26.19 -1.70 -69.73
CA GLU A 194 -26.73 -0.78 -68.73
C GLU A 194 -26.06 -0.72 -67.35
N GLY A 195 -25.57 0.48 -66.98
CA GLY A 195 -25.53 0.92 -65.58
C GLY A 195 -24.16 1.30 -65.02
N ARG A 196 -23.97 2.61 -64.77
CA ARG A 196 -22.83 3.22 -64.09
C ARG A 196 -22.69 2.73 -62.62
N ARG A 197 -21.44 2.67 -62.14
CA ARG A 197 -20.98 2.61 -60.71
C ARG A 197 -21.66 3.66 -59.79
N PRO A 198 -21.44 3.69 -58.45
CA PRO A 198 -20.60 2.84 -57.57
C PRO A 198 -21.24 2.38 -56.24
N ASN A 199 -20.53 1.44 -55.58
CA ASN A 199 -20.57 1.21 -54.12
C ASN A 199 -20.75 2.50 -53.32
N ARG A 200 -21.75 2.51 -52.42
CA ARG A 200 -21.84 3.48 -51.33
C ARG A 200 -22.39 2.77 -50.08
N PHE A 201 -21.47 2.26 -49.28
CA PHE A 201 -21.73 1.91 -47.88
C PHE A 201 -22.35 3.14 -47.19
N THR A 202 -23.45 2.93 -46.47
CA THR A 202 -23.90 3.87 -45.41
C THR A 202 -23.36 3.37 -44.06
N PRO A 203 -22.59 4.19 -43.33
CA PRO A 203 -22.23 3.90 -41.94
C PRO A 203 -23.46 4.08 -41.05
N LEU A 204 -23.74 3.10 -40.19
CA LEU A 204 -24.82 3.18 -39.19
C LEU A 204 -24.37 4.06 -38.00
N THR A 205 -24.46 5.36 -38.18
CA THR A 205 -24.45 6.36 -37.09
C THR A 205 -25.84 6.95 -36.92
N ARG A 206 -26.88 6.13 -36.70
CA ARG A 206 -28.22 6.61 -36.29
C ARG A 206 -28.93 5.70 -35.28
N MET A 207 -29.76 6.35 -34.46
CA MET A 207 -30.34 5.82 -33.23
C MET A 207 -31.56 4.89 -33.47
N PRO A 208 -31.78 3.88 -32.61
CA PRO A 208 -32.78 2.81 -32.82
C PRO A 208 -34.23 3.24 -33.09
N LYS A 209 -34.61 4.46 -32.71
CA LYS A 209 -35.99 4.97 -32.87
C LYS A 209 -36.38 5.33 -34.32
N GLU A 210 -35.43 5.39 -35.25
CA GLU A 210 -35.69 5.66 -36.68
C GLU A 210 -35.81 4.39 -37.54
N ILE A 211 -35.64 3.19 -36.95
CA ILE A 211 -35.67 1.90 -37.67
C ILE A 211 -37.04 1.21 -37.59
N LEU A 212 -37.94 1.63 -36.69
CA LEU A 212 -39.22 0.95 -36.43
C LEU A 212 -40.46 1.57 -37.11
N ALA A 213 -40.29 2.27 -38.23
CA ALA A 213 -41.41 2.88 -38.97
C ALA A 213 -41.42 2.51 -40.46
N THR A 214 -41.16 1.24 -40.80
CA THR A 214 -41.50 0.68 -42.12
C THR A 214 -41.80 -0.81 -42.02
N ASP A 215 -42.85 -1.18 -41.28
CA ASP A 215 -43.58 -2.42 -41.57
C ASP A 215 -44.98 -2.36 -40.92
N ALA A 216 -45.95 -1.84 -41.66
CA ALA A 216 -47.36 -2.08 -41.37
C ALA A 216 -48.20 -1.90 -42.63
N GLY A 217 -48.77 -3.00 -43.12
CA GLY A 217 -50.06 -2.97 -43.80
C GLY A 217 -50.05 -3.13 -45.32
N ARG A 218 -49.61 -4.30 -45.81
CA ARG A 218 -49.97 -4.82 -47.13
C ARG A 218 -51.26 -5.66 -47.00
N LYS A 219 -52.27 -5.36 -47.84
CA LYS A 219 -53.48 -6.16 -48.18
C LYS A 219 -54.61 -6.17 -47.12
N ALA A 220 -55.90 -6.15 -47.46
CA ALA A 220 -56.62 -6.25 -48.74
C ALA A 220 -57.86 -5.35 -48.71
#